data_AF-A0A6D2I9F8-F1
#
_entry.id   AF-A0A6D2I9F8-F1
#
_cell.length_a   1.000
_cell.length_b   1.000
_cell.length_c   1.000
_cell.angle_alpha   90.00
_cell.angle_beta   90.00
_cell.angle_gamma   90.00
#
_symmetry.space_group_name_H-M   'P 1'
#
loop_
_entity.id
_entity.type
_entity.pdbx_description
1 polymer ?
#
loop_
_entity_poly.entity_id
_entity_poly.type
_entity_poly.pdbx_seq_one_letter_code
_entity_poly.pdbx_strand_id
1 'polypeptide(L)'
;MLSAVVHYDMELEQLDVKTAFLHGHLDEFILMEQPEGFVDKRHPYKVCLLKRSLYGLKQAPRQWNKRFDDFMRTNGYNRNEYDQCVYFKKLKSGAYIYLLLYVDDMLVASVDKDDVKRLEVLLGTEFEMKDLGSAKKILGMEIVRDRVNGGL
;
A
#
# COMPACT_ATOMS: atom_id res chain seq x y z
N MET A 1 -5.54 9.15 11.74
CA MET A 1 -6.51 8.16 11.21
C MET A 1 -7.21 7.39 12.32
N LEU A 2 -6.49 6.64 13.17
CA LEU A 2 -7.06 5.79 14.22
C LEU A 2 -8.05 6.49 15.16
N SER A 3 -7.78 7.73 15.59
CA SER A 3 -8.75 8.51 16.38
C SER A 3 -10.08 8.76 15.65
N ALA A 4 -10.05 8.97 14.34
CA ALA A 4 -11.27 9.14 13.54
C ALA A 4 -12.05 7.81 13.42
N VAL A 5 -11.34 6.68 13.33
CA VAL A 5 -11.96 5.34 13.31
C VAL A 5 -12.82 5.13 14.55
N VAL A 6 -12.29 5.48 15.72
CA VAL A 6 -13.00 5.39 17.00
C VAL A 6 -14.16 6.38 17.05
N HIS A 7 -13.88 7.65 16.75
CA HIS A 7 -14.86 8.72 16.92
C HIS A 7 -16.10 8.55 16.02
N TYR A 8 -15.93 8.01 14.82
CA TYR A 8 -17.01 7.80 13.85
C TYR A 8 -17.45 6.33 13.74
N ASP A 9 -16.99 5.46 14.64
CA ASP A 9 -17.22 4.01 14.63
C ASP A 9 -17.05 3.35 13.24
N MET A 10 -15.96 3.69 12.55
CA MET A 10 -15.69 3.19 11.19
C MET A 10 -15.18 1.75 11.21
N GLU A 11 -15.49 0.89 10.26
CA GLU A 11 -14.74 -0.37 10.07
C GLU A 11 -13.25 -0.09 9.85
N LEU A 12 -12.40 -1.03 10.27
CA LEU A 12 -10.94 -0.95 10.10
C LEU A 12 -10.40 -2.31 9.68
N GLU A 13 -10.02 -2.41 8.42
CA GLU A 13 -9.47 -3.63 7.82
C GLU A 13 -8.00 -3.39 7.45
N GLN A 14 -7.23 -4.47 7.44
CA GLN A 14 -5.81 -4.48 7.13
C GLN A 14 -5.57 -5.23 5.83
N LEU A 15 -4.77 -4.62 4.96
CA LEU A 15 -4.35 -5.19 3.69
C LEU A 15 -2.81 -5.17 3.63
N ASP A 16 -2.25 -6.01 2.78
CA ASP A 16 -0.82 -6.07 2.50
C ASP A 16 -0.59 -6.15 0.99
N VAL A 17 0.39 -5.39 0.47
CA VAL A 17 0.80 -5.47 -0.93
C VAL A 17 1.96 -6.43 -1.05
N LYS A 18 1.77 -7.52 -1.80
CA LYS A 18 2.87 -8.44 -2.06
C LYS A 18 3.92 -7.77 -2.91
N THR A 19 5.18 -7.87 -2.46
CA THR A 19 6.33 -7.39 -3.22
C THR A 19 6.22 -5.92 -3.65
N ALA A 20 5.76 -5.03 -2.76
CA ALA A 20 5.48 -3.61 -3.04
C ALA A 20 6.50 -2.91 -3.96
N PHE A 21 7.79 -3.12 -3.75
CA PHE A 21 8.83 -2.50 -4.58
C PHE A 21 8.87 -3.00 -6.03
N LEU A 22 8.43 -4.22 -6.33
CA LEU A 22 8.37 -4.72 -7.72
C LEU A 22 7.32 -3.99 -8.57
N HIS A 23 6.32 -3.36 -7.93
CA HIS A 23 5.31 -2.57 -8.63
C HIS A 23 5.84 -1.19 -9.08
N GLY A 24 6.93 -0.70 -8.47
CA GLY A 24 7.56 0.56 -8.85
C GLY A 24 8.23 0.50 -10.24
N HIS A 25 8.04 1.56 -11.01
CA HIS A 25 8.73 1.77 -12.28
C HIS A 25 10.08 2.46 -12.05
N LEU A 26 11.11 2.03 -12.77
CA LEU A 26 12.41 2.69 -12.73
C LEU A 26 12.46 3.79 -13.78
N ASP A 27 12.81 5.00 -13.34
CA ASP A 27 13.11 6.12 -14.24
C ASP A 27 14.55 5.99 -14.79
N GLU A 28 15.42 5.34 -14.03
CA GLU A 28 16.84 5.20 -14.33
C GLU A 28 17.16 3.89 -15.06
N PHE A 29 18.17 3.94 -15.93
CA PHE A 29 18.75 2.74 -16.53
C PHE A 29 19.71 2.08 -15.55
N ILE A 30 19.28 0.97 -14.94
CA ILE A 30 20.08 0.26 -13.93
C ILE A 30 20.39 -1.15 -14.42
N LEU A 31 21.68 -1.46 -14.40
CA LEU A 31 22.20 -2.79 -14.66
C LEU A 31 22.55 -3.45 -13.33
N MET A 32 22.32 -4.76 -13.23
CA MET A 32 22.82 -5.59 -12.14
C MET A 32 23.62 -6.76 -12.69
N GLU A 33 24.55 -7.26 -11.89
CA GLU A 33 25.19 -8.55 -12.17
C GLU A 33 24.14 -9.67 -12.21
N GLN A 34 24.46 -10.75 -12.91
CA GLN A 34 23.60 -11.92 -12.95
C GLN A 34 23.49 -12.50 -11.52
N PRO A 35 22.26 -12.73 -11.01
CA PRO A 35 22.10 -13.26 -9.67
C PRO A 35 22.68 -14.67 -9.56
N GLU A 36 23.17 -14.99 -8.37
CA GLU A 36 23.71 -16.31 -8.07
C GLU A 36 22.68 -17.41 -8.41
N GLY A 37 23.14 -18.47 -9.07
CA GLY A 37 22.28 -19.55 -9.57
C GLY A 37 21.59 -19.29 -10.91
N PHE A 38 21.61 -18.05 -11.43
CA PHE A 38 21.00 -17.68 -12.72
C PHE A 38 22.01 -17.23 -13.79
N VAL A 39 23.31 -17.36 -13.51
CA VAL A 39 24.37 -16.98 -14.44
C VAL A 39 24.32 -17.86 -15.70
N ASP A 40 24.21 -17.23 -16.87
CA ASP A 40 24.32 -17.91 -18.15
C ASP A 40 25.76 -18.39 -18.37
N LYS A 41 25.97 -19.72 -18.36
CA LYS A 41 27.29 -20.34 -18.55
C LYS A 41 27.96 -19.98 -19.88
N ARG A 42 27.18 -19.65 -20.92
CA ARG A 42 27.72 -19.23 -22.23
C ARG A 42 28.08 -17.74 -22.25
N HIS A 43 27.49 -16.94 -21.37
CA HIS A 43 27.68 -15.50 -21.31
C HIS A 43 27.86 -15.02 -19.86
N PRO A 44 28.93 -15.45 -19.16
CA PRO A 44 29.10 -15.19 -17.73
C PRO A 44 29.24 -13.70 -17.39
N TYR A 45 29.70 -12.89 -18.34
CA TYR A 45 29.91 -11.44 -18.16
C TYR A 45 28.72 -10.58 -18.58
N LYS A 46 27.58 -11.17 -18.97
CA LYS A 46 26.36 -10.39 -19.20
C LYS A 46 25.84 -9.82 -17.89
N VAL A 47 25.09 -8.74 -18.04
CA VAL A 47 24.40 -8.04 -16.96
C VAL A 47 22.91 -7.97 -17.26
N CYS A 48 22.10 -7.92 -16.22
CA CYS A 48 20.66 -7.82 -16.32
C CYS A 48 20.24 -6.35 -16.30
N LEU A 49 19.41 -5.95 -17.27
CA LEU A 49 18.72 -4.67 -17.21
C LEU A 49 17.50 -4.78 -16.30
N LEU A 50 17.46 -3.94 -15.26
CA LEU A 50 16.32 -3.87 -14.37
C LEU A 50 15.18 -3.09 -15.03
N LYS A 51 14.04 -3.76 -15.18
CA LYS A 51 12.80 -3.18 -15.72
C LYS A 51 11.84 -2.66 -14.64
N ARG A 52 12.02 -3.12 -13.40
CA ARG A 52 11.20 -2.79 -12.21
C ARG A 52 12.12 -2.56 -11.02
N SER A 53 11.67 -1.78 -10.04
CA SER A 53 12.44 -1.62 -8.82
C SER A 53 12.54 -2.92 -8.03
N LEU A 54 13.67 -3.12 -7.36
CA LEU A 54 13.97 -4.29 -6.54
C LEU A 54 14.32 -3.86 -5.12
N TYR A 55 14.17 -4.79 -4.18
CA TYR A 55 14.70 -4.62 -2.82
C TYR A 55 16.20 -4.34 -2.86
N GLY A 56 16.66 -3.43 -1.99
CA GLY A 56 18.06 -2.99 -1.94
C GLY A 56 18.40 -1.81 -2.86
N LEU A 57 17.54 -1.47 -3.83
CA LEU A 57 17.73 -0.24 -4.60
C LEU A 57 17.33 0.98 -3.76
N LYS A 58 18.22 1.97 -3.68
CA LYS A 58 17.98 3.23 -2.93
C LYS A 58 16.70 3.95 -3.34
N GLN A 59 16.30 3.85 -4.61
CA GLN A 59 15.12 4.52 -5.16
C GLN A 59 13.85 3.66 -5.11
N ALA A 60 13.92 2.36 -4.79
CA ALA A 60 12.76 1.47 -4.82
C ALA A 60 11.59 1.95 -3.94
N PRO A 61 11.80 2.41 -2.69
CA PRO A 61 10.70 2.93 -1.87
C PRO A 61 10.03 4.16 -2.49
N ARG A 62 10.84 5.05 -3.09
CA ARG A 62 10.34 6.26 -3.76
C ARG A 62 9.52 5.94 -5.00
N GLN A 63 10.00 5.01 -5.83
CA GLN A 63 9.29 4.61 -7.05
C GLN A 63 7.98 3.89 -6.75
N TRP A 64 7.96 3.07 -5.70
CA TRP A 64 6.73 2.50 -5.17
C TRP A 64 5.75 3.58 -4.70
N ASN A 65 6.20 4.50 -3.84
CA ASN A 65 5.31 5.55 -3.31
C ASN A 65 4.73 6.44 -4.41
N LYS A 66 5.54 6.81 -5.42
CA LYS A 66 5.05 7.56 -6.59
C LYS A 66 4.00 6.78 -7.36
N ARG A 67 4.27 5.51 -7.71
CA ARG A 67 3.33 4.66 -8.45
C ARG A 67 2.00 4.52 -7.71
N PHE A 68 2.05 4.33 -6.40
CA PHE A 68 0.86 4.23 -5.58
C PHE A 68 0.09 5.56 -5.50
N ASP A 69 0.78 6.68 -5.28
CA ASP A 69 0.16 8.02 -5.25
C ASP A 69 -0.55 8.34 -6.57
N ASP A 70 0.10 8.09 -7.70
CA ASP A 70 -0.48 8.30 -9.03
C ASP A 70 -1.75 7.45 -9.23
N PHE A 71 -1.72 6.18 -8.83
CA PHE A 71 -2.89 5.29 -8.90
C PHE A 71 -4.04 5.81 -8.04
N MET A 72 -3.78 6.18 -6.79
CA MET A 72 -4.80 6.67 -5.86
C MET A 72 -5.42 7.98 -6.35
N ARG A 73 -4.59 8.93 -6.81
CA ARG A 73 -5.05 10.22 -7.35
C ARG A 73 -5.88 10.05 -8.62
N THR A 74 -5.46 9.16 -9.53
CA THR A 74 -6.23 8.85 -10.75
C THR A 74 -7.60 8.28 -10.41
N ASN A 75 -7.71 7.55 -9.30
CA ASN A 75 -8.98 7.03 -8.77
C ASN A 75 -9.74 8.02 -7.87
N GLY A 76 -9.33 9.29 -7.84
CA GLY A 76 -10.02 10.38 -7.15
C GLY A 76 -9.85 10.39 -5.63
N TYR A 77 -8.78 9.79 -5.12
CA TYR A 77 -8.38 9.94 -3.72
C TYR A 77 -7.46 11.15 -3.57
N ASN A 78 -7.59 11.84 -2.44
CA ASN A 78 -6.70 12.92 -2.05
C ASN A 78 -5.66 12.37 -1.07
N ARG A 79 -4.42 12.80 -1.22
CA ARG A 79 -3.35 12.54 -0.26
C ARG A 79 -3.39 13.63 0.82
N ASN A 80 -3.29 13.24 2.09
CA ASN A 80 -3.31 14.19 3.20
C ASN A 80 -2.00 15.01 3.23
N GLU A 81 -2.12 16.31 3.48
CA GLU A 81 -1.00 17.25 3.44
C GLU A 81 -0.11 17.17 4.69
N TYR A 82 -0.68 16.75 5.82
CA TYR A 82 0.03 16.64 7.11
C TYR A 82 0.61 15.24 7.31
N ASP A 83 -0.06 14.22 6.78
CA ASP A 83 0.39 12.83 6.82
C ASP A 83 0.35 12.23 5.40
N GLN A 84 1.50 12.25 4.73
CA GLN A 84 1.63 11.77 3.36
C GLN A 84 1.45 10.24 3.21
N CYS A 85 1.29 9.49 4.30
CA CYS A 85 0.92 8.08 4.24
C CYS A 85 -0.60 7.87 4.17
N VAL A 86 -1.40 8.92 4.40
CA VAL A 86 -2.85 8.84 4.44
C VAL A 86 -3.48 9.39 3.15
N TYR A 87 -4.38 8.59 2.59
CA TYR A 87 -5.27 8.93 1.49
C TYR A 87 -6.71 8.97 1.99
N PHE A 88 -7.54 9.83 1.41
CA PHE A 88 -8.94 9.92 1.77
C PHE A 88 -9.81 10.33 0.59
N LYS A 89 -11.08 9.95 0.64
CA LYS A 89 -12.07 10.33 -0.37
C LYS A 89 -13.44 10.50 0.29
N LYS A 90 -14.12 11.60 -0.05
CA LYS A 90 -15.55 11.76 0.27
C LYS A 90 -16.37 11.01 -0.77
N LEU A 91 -17.16 10.07 -0.31
CA LEU A 91 -17.99 9.20 -1.12
C LEU A 91 -19.31 9.90 -1.49
N LYS A 92 -20.03 9.36 -2.48
CA LYS A 92 -21.34 9.91 -2.91
C LYS A 92 -22.38 9.90 -1.80
N SER A 93 -22.29 8.95 -0.88
CA SER A 93 -23.11 8.87 0.34
C SER A 93 -22.84 10.01 1.33
N GLY A 94 -21.78 10.79 1.13
CA GLY A 94 -21.30 11.80 2.08
C GLY A 94 -20.31 11.26 3.12
N ALA A 95 -20.18 9.94 3.24
CA ALA A 95 -19.20 9.28 4.10
C ALA A 95 -17.76 9.49 3.60
N TYR A 96 -16.80 9.25 4.48
CA TYR A 96 -15.38 9.25 4.14
C TYR A 96 -14.81 7.84 4.20
N ILE A 97 -13.96 7.53 3.23
CA ILE A 97 -13.02 6.40 3.28
C ILE A 97 -11.61 6.94 3.45
N TYR A 98 -10.84 6.28 4.31
CA TYR A 98 -9.44 6.56 4.59
C TYR A 98 -8.60 5.32 4.28
N LEU A 99 -7.42 5.53 3.72
CA LEU A 99 -6.41 4.50 3.54
C LEU A 99 -5.08 5.02 4.08
N LEU A 100 -4.43 4.26 4.94
CA LEU A 100 -3.06 4.50 5.35
C LEU A 100 -2.17 3.46 4.67
N LEU A 101 -1.09 3.91 4.05
CA LEU A 101 -0.07 3.08 3.43
C LEU A 101 1.26 3.30 4.14
N TYR A 102 1.85 2.23 4.68
CA TYR A 102 3.23 2.22 5.12
C TYR A 102 3.98 1.09 4.41
N VAL A 103 4.76 1.45 3.39
CA VAL A 103 5.50 0.49 2.54
C VAL A 103 4.55 -0.57 1.95
N ASP A 104 4.46 -1.75 2.53
CA ASP A 104 3.61 -2.88 2.15
C ASP A 104 2.34 -3.00 3.01
N ASP A 105 2.40 -2.58 4.27
CA ASP A 105 1.26 -2.57 5.20
C ASP A 105 0.24 -1.48 4.86
N MET A 106 -1.04 -1.84 4.89
CA MET A 106 -2.16 -0.93 4.70
C MET A 106 -3.24 -1.06 5.78
N LEU A 107 -3.84 0.08 6.13
CA LEU A 107 -5.12 0.13 6.83
C LEU A 107 -6.14 0.84 5.99
N VAL A 108 -7.35 0.30 5.95
CA VAL A 108 -8.50 0.92 5.29
C VAL A 108 -9.61 1.10 6.29
N ALA A 109 -10.18 2.31 6.34
CA ALA A 109 -11.29 2.63 7.22
C ALA A 109 -12.42 3.36 6.50
N SER A 110 -13.64 2.91 6.74
CA SER A 110 -14.88 3.55 6.30
C SER A 110 -16.02 3.15 7.23
N VAL A 111 -17.07 3.96 7.32
CA VAL A 111 -18.29 3.59 8.07
C VAL A 111 -19.02 2.39 7.48
N ASP A 112 -18.92 2.19 6.16
CA ASP A 112 -19.54 1.06 5.46
C ASP A 112 -18.46 0.06 5.03
N LYS A 113 -18.63 -1.21 5.44
CA LYS A 113 -17.73 -2.31 5.10
C LYS A 113 -17.67 -2.56 3.60
N ASP A 114 -18.74 -2.29 2.85
CA ASP A 114 -18.74 -2.49 1.41
C ASP A 114 -17.90 -1.43 0.69
N ASP A 115 -17.71 -0.23 1.27
CA ASP A 115 -16.75 0.75 0.75
C ASP A 115 -15.30 0.25 0.90
N VAL A 116 -15.00 -0.41 2.01
CA VAL A 116 -13.68 -1.03 2.24
C VAL A 116 -13.40 -2.09 1.18
N LYS A 117 -14.35 -3.01 0.96
CA LYS A 117 -14.24 -4.05 -0.08
C LYS A 117 -14.13 -3.46 -1.49
N ARG A 118 -14.86 -2.38 -1.79
CA ARG A 118 -14.74 -1.70 -3.09
C ARG A 118 -13.34 -1.17 -3.33
N LEU A 119 -12.71 -0.58 -2.31
CA LEU A 119 -11.32 -0.11 -2.40
C LEU A 119 -10.34 -1.28 -2.49
N GLU A 120 -10.55 -2.35 -1.74
CA GLU A 120 -9.73 -3.57 -1.85
C GLU A 120 -9.75 -4.15 -3.26
N VAL A 121 -10.94 -4.31 -3.87
CA VAL A 121 -11.09 -4.77 -5.25
C VAL A 121 -10.40 -3.81 -6.22
N LEU A 122 -10.55 -2.50 -6.01
CA LEU A 122 -9.89 -1.50 -6.84
C LEU A 122 -8.36 -1.63 -6.77
N LEU A 123 -7.78 -1.72 -5.57
CA LEU A 123 -6.35 -1.94 -5.37
C LEU A 123 -5.89 -3.24 -6.04
N GLY A 124 -6.69 -4.31 -5.92
CA GLY A 124 -6.46 -5.61 -6.53
C GLY A 124 -6.47 -5.61 -8.07
N THR A 125 -6.97 -4.54 -8.72
CA THR A 125 -6.89 -4.40 -10.18
C THR A 125 -5.49 -4.01 -10.67
N GLU A 126 -4.65 -3.47 -9.79
CA GLU A 126 -3.34 -2.91 -10.14
C GLU A 126 -2.20 -3.55 -9.34
N PHE A 127 -2.43 -3.87 -8.07
CA PHE A 127 -1.44 -4.40 -7.16
C PHE A 127 -1.83 -5.79 -6.68
N GLU A 128 -0.84 -6.66 -6.45
CA GLU A 128 -1.13 -7.98 -5.88
C GLU A 128 -1.41 -7.83 -4.38
N MET A 129 -2.69 -7.83 -4.02
CA MET A 129 -3.16 -7.60 -2.66
C MET A 129 -3.28 -8.91 -1.87
N LYS A 130 -3.11 -8.79 -0.56
CA LYS A 130 -3.44 -9.81 0.43
C LYS A 130 -4.34 -9.20 1.50
N ASP A 131 -5.53 -9.76 1.66
CA ASP A 131 -6.44 -9.42 2.74
C ASP A 131 -5.97 -10.07 4.06
N LEU A 132 -5.81 -9.27 5.10
CA LEU A 132 -5.46 -9.70 6.45
C LEU A 132 -6.66 -9.61 7.41
N GLY A 133 -7.82 -9.16 6.91
CA GLY A 133 -9.05 -8.95 7.66
C GLY A 133 -8.92 -7.83 8.68
N SER A 134 -9.66 -7.95 9.78
CA SER A 134 -9.77 -6.84 10.73
C SER A 134 -8.42 -6.50 11.33
N ALA A 135 -8.12 -5.21 11.40
CA ALA A 135 -6.81 -4.73 11.82
C ALA A 135 -6.49 -5.17 13.25
N LYS A 136 -5.39 -5.92 13.37
CA LYS A 136 -4.89 -6.43 14.67
C LYS A 136 -3.49 -5.92 14.97
N LYS A 137 -2.70 -5.60 13.95
CA LYS A 137 -1.34 -5.08 14.12
C LYS A 137 -1.01 -4.10 13.00
N ILE A 138 -0.23 -3.08 13.30
CA ILE A 138 0.40 -2.24 12.28
C ILE A 138 1.76 -1.76 12.81
N LEU A 139 2.82 -1.87 12.00
CA LEU A 139 4.18 -1.41 12.38
C LEU A 139 4.68 -1.99 13.71
N GLY A 140 4.32 -3.23 14.01
CA GLY A 140 4.67 -3.88 15.28
C GLY A 140 3.84 -3.42 16.49
N MET A 141 2.90 -2.49 16.32
CA MET A 141 1.92 -2.13 17.35
C MET A 141 0.71 -3.04 17.26
N GLU A 142 0.23 -3.55 18.40
CA GLU A 142 -1.03 -4.27 18.48
C GLU A 142 -2.21 -3.29 18.55
N ILE A 143 -3.29 -3.63 17.87
CA ILE A 143 -4.54 -2.87 17.85
C ILE A 143 -5.63 -3.71 18.50
N VAL A 144 -6.28 -3.17 19.54
CA VAL A 144 -7.40 -3.83 20.20
C VAL A 144 -8.57 -2.86 20.28
N ARG A 145 -9.52 -3.04 19.36
CA ARG A 145 -10.68 -2.15 19.32
C ARG A 145 -11.76 -2.57 20.32
N ASP A 146 -12.02 -1.68 21.27
CA ASP A 146 -13.15 -1.78 22.18
C ASP A 146 -14.28 -0.87 21.70
N ARG A 147 -15.25 -1.44 20.99
CA ARG A 147 -16.42 -0.70 20.49
C ARG A 147 -17.38 -0.28 21.60
N VAL A 148 -17.42 -1.00 22.72
CA VAL A 148 -18.36 -0.71 23.82
C VAL A 148 -17.91 0.53 24.57
N ASN A 149 -16.61 0.64 24.82
CA ASN A 149 -16.02 1.77 25.55
C ASN A 149 -15.45 2.87 24.64
N GLY A 150 -15.50 2.68 23.32
CA GLY A 150 -15.01 3.67 22.35
C GLY A 150 -13.48 3.84 22.38
N GLY A 151 -12.73 2.73 22.39
CA GLY A 151 -11.26 2.71 22.47
C GLY A 151 -10.57 1.90 21.36
N LEU A 152 -9.24 2.07 21.24
CA LEU A 152 -8.31 1.36 20.37
C LEU A 152 -7.08 0.86 21.15
#